data_AF-A0A9E2BJN7-F1
#
_entry.id   AF-A0A9E2BJN7-F1
#
_cell.length_a   1.000
_cell.length_b   1.000
_cell.length_c   1.000
_cell.angle_alpha   90.00
_cell.angle_beta   90.00
_cell.angle_gamma   90.00
#
_symmetry.space_group_name_H-M   'P 1'
#
loop_
_entity.id
_entity.type
_entity.pdbx_description
1 polymer ?
#
loop_
_entity_poly.entity_id
_entity_poly.type
_entity_poly.pdbx_seq_one_letter_code
_entity_poly.pdbx_strand_id
1 'polypeptide(L)'
;MDLRDVLDGAIADFQWWIQGRLSRLRGMLHRRDGGRKPKTSPEERITPWGPGGPLVLAADGRLTDTLTLRLLHLARGRGSRVVVVGGMEVAFSPPARHLARQLARFGVEKISALALVTRADAEDPRRWDLLLEGDLVIVAGQDPEQGSYLGADSPFATALTAAHRRGIPMALLGGAATLAGGWLRGAEGQALSGWHLLPQWTIASPASHGYRFLTWLADLPQAPRALRWGLWLEKGTAILIGDGYVEAYGKPGGLVVPLTQFRSEGLAVLQGHLLLPGVPWRFRPPVPEGPADGAAPER
;
A
#
# COMPACT_ATOMS: atom_id res chain seq x y z
N MET A 1 -4.28 23.69 -31.06
CA MET A 1 -4.36 22.30 -30.58
C MET A 1 -4.43 22.39 -29.06
N ASP A 2 -5.57 22.03 -28.48
CA ASP A 2 -5.80 22.15 -27.03
C ASP A 2 -4.98 21.09 -26.28
N LEU A 3 -4.33 21.48 -25.19
CA LEU A 3 -3.56 20.57 -24.34
C LEU A 3 -4.43 19.42 -23.81
N ARG A 4 -5.74 19.65 -23.62
CA ARG A 4 -6.70 18.59 -23.27
C ARG A 4 -6.82 17.53 -24.35
N ASP A 5 -6.92 17.91 -25.61
CA ASP A 5 -7.05 16.95 -26.73
C ASP A 5 -5.77 16.10 -26.89
N VAL A 6 -4.60 16.70 -26.67
CA VAL A 6 -3.31 15.99 -26.68
C VAL A 6 -3.24 14.98 -25.55
N LEU A 7 -3.67 15.39 -24.35
CA LEU A 7 -3.70 14.52 -23.19
C LEU A 7 -4.69 13.39 -23.39
N ASP A 8 -5.94 13.67 -23.79
CA ASP A 8 -7.02 12.70 -24.05
C ASP A 8 -6.62 11.64 -25.09
N GLY A 9 -5.93 12.04 -26.17
CA GLY A 9 -5.34 11.10 -27.14
C GLY A 9 -4.27 10.21 -26.52
N ALA A 10 -3.33 10.79 -25.77
CA ALA A 10 -2.30 10.02 -25.05
C ALA A 10 -2.90 9.07 -24.00
N ILE A 11 -4.03 9.42 -23.38
CA ILE A 11 -4.76 8.53 -22.44
C ILE A 11 -5.29 7.31 -23.16
N ALA A 12 -5.99 7.53 -24.28
CA ALA A 12 -6.59 6.47 -25.06
C ALA A 12 -5.52 5.50 -25.56
N ASP A 13 -4.40 6.03 -26.07
CA ASP A 13 -3.28 5.23 -26.57
C ASP A 13 -2.57 4.46 -25.46
N PHE A 14 -2.37 5.08 -24.29
CA PHE A 14 -1.75 4.41 -23.15
C PHE A 14 -2.67 3.34 -22.54
N GLN A 15 -3.96 3.60 -22.41
CA GLN A 15 -4.95 2.62 -21.97
C GLN A 15 -5.05 1.46 -22.95
N TRP A 16 -5.07 1.74 -24.26
CA TRP A 16 -5.04 0.73 -25.31
C TRP A 16 -3.74 -0.08 -25.26
N TRP A 17 -2.60 0.56 -25.04
CA TRP A 17 -1.31 -0.12 -24.90
C TRP A 17 -1.27 -1.03 -23.65
N ILE A 18 -1.75 -0.56 -22.49
CA ILE A 18 -1.89 -1.38 -21.28
C ILE A 18 -2.84 -2.55 -21.54
N GLN A 19 -4.02 -2.30 -22.08
CA GLN A 19 -5.02 -3.35 -22.35
C GLN A 19 -4.48 -4.36 -23.37
N GLY A 20 -3.80 -3.91 -24.41
CA GLY A 20 -3.16 -4.74 -25.43
C GLY A 20 -2.03 -5.59 -24.86
N ARG A 21 -1.22 -5.05 -23.96
CA ARG A 21 -0.15 -5.77 -23.26
C ARG A 21 -0.72 -6.78 -22.26
N LEU A 22 -1.73 -6.39 -21.49
CA LEU A 22 -2.44 -7.27 -20.56
C LEU A 22 -3.15 -8.42 -21.28
N SER A 23 -3.74 -8.18 -22.44
CA SER A 23 -4.42 -9.22 -23.24
C SER A 23 -3.44 -10.27 -23.76
N ARG A 24 -2.25 -9.83 -24.23
CA ARG A 24 -1.15 -10.73 -24.64
C ARG A 24 -0.62 -11.57 -23.47
N LEU A 25 -0.47 -10.95 -22.29
CA LEU A 25 -0.02 -11.65 -21.07
C LEU A 25 -1.07 -12.63 -20.52
N ARG A 26 -2.36 -12.30 -20.63
CA ARG A 26 -3.46 -13.19 -20.21
C ARG A 26 -3.49 -14.47 -21.06
N GLY A 27 -3.21 -14.36 -22.35
CA GLY A 27 -3.03 -15.52 -23.25
C GLY A 27 -1.84 -16.41 -22.89
N MET A 28 -0.79 -15.85 -22.28
CA MET A 28 0.37 -16.63 -21.80
C MET A 28 0.09 -17.34 -20.47
N LEU A 29 -0.66 -16.72 -19.55
CA LEU A 29 -0.96 -17.31 -18.24
C LEU A 29 -1.88 -18.54 -18.36
N HIS A 30 -2.82 -18.54 -19.31
CA HIS A 30 -3.69 -19.70 -19.55
C HIS A 30 -3.00 -20.90 -20.22
N ARG A 31 -1.76 -20.77 -20.72
CA ARG A 31 -0.99 -21.91 -21.27
C ARG A 31 -0.21 -22.71 -20.23
N ARG A 32 -0.22 -22.30 -18.94
CA ARG A 32 0.68 -22.87 -17.92
C ARG A 32 0.01 -23.81 -16.90
N ASP A 33 -1.24 -24.23 -17.11
CA ASP A 33 -1.94 -25.20 -16.25
C ASP A 33 -1.67 -26.66 -16.64
N GLY A 34 -0.40 -26.99 -16.88
CA GLY A 34 0.09 -28.35 -17.06
C GLY A 34 0.49 -28.98 -15.74
N GLY A 35 -0.48 -29.36 -14.91
CA GLY A 35 -0.45 -30.54 -14.04
C GLY A 35 0.77 -30.83 -13.13
N ARG A 36 1.52 -29.84 -12.63
CA ARG A 36 2.62 -30.10 -11.68
C ARG A 36 2.22 -29.69 -10.27
N LYS A 37 1.88 -30.67 -9.43
CA LYS A 37 1.67 -30.47 -7.98
C LYS A 37 2.91 -29.79 -7.37
N PRO A 38 2.77 -28.65 -6.67
CA PRO A 38 3.91 -28.01 -6.03
C PRO A 38 4.40 -28.91 -4.88
N LYS A 39 5.69 -29.24 -4.91
CA LYS A 39 6.40 -29.77 -3.74
C LYS A 39 6.35 -28.69 -2.67
N THR A 40 5.65 -28.94 -1.57
CA THR A 40 5.73 -28.14 -0.34
C THR A 40 7.17 -28.19 0.16
N SER A 41 7.94 -27.14 -0.12
CA SER A 41 9.21 -26.88 0.56
C SER A 41 8.92 -26.57 2.04
N PRO A 42 9.87 -26.85 2.95
CA PRO A 42 9.75 -26.41 4.34
C PRO A 42 9.44 -24.91 4.36
N GLU A 43 8.50 -24.49 5.22
CA GLU A 43 8.12 -23.10 5.40
C GLU A 43 9.35 -22.28 5.77
N GLU A 44 9.94 -21.65 4.75
CA GLU A 44 11.04 -20.71 4.90
C GLU A 44 10.47 -19.54 5.69
N ARG A 45 10.87 -19.42 6.97
CA ARG A 45 10.57 -18.24 7.79
C ARG A 45 11.22 -17.05 7.10
N ILE A 46 10.42 -16.34 6.32
CA ILE A 46 10.86 -15.17 5.59
C ILE A 46 11.22 -14.10 6.63
N THR A 47 12.49 -13.74 6.70
CA THR A 47 13.01 -12.68 7.57
C THR A 47 12.92 -11.34 6.83
N PRO A 48 12.14 -10.35 7.34
CA PRO A 48 11.93 -9.04 6.74
C PRO A 48 13.21 -8.34 6.32
N TRP A 49 13.38 -8.21 5.01
CA TRP A 49 14.30 -7.25 4.40
C TRP A 49 13.62 -5.87 4.37
N GLY A 50 14.08 -4.99 5.26
CA GLY A 50 13.46 -3.71 5.63
C GLY A 50 13.10 -3.73 7.12
N PRO A 51 13.19 -2.60 7.85
CA PRO A 51 13.10 -2.60 9.32
C PRO A 51 11.68 -2.83 9.86
N GLY A 52 10.79 -3.51 9.13
CA GLY A 52 9.40 -3.72 9.54
C GLY A 52 8.72 -4.96 8.94
N GLY A 53 7.47 -5.20 9.35
CA GLY A 53 6.68 -6.37 8.98
C GLY A 53 6.14 -6.30 7.56
N PRO A 54 5.59 -7.40 7.02
CA PRO A 54 4.94 -7.38 5.71
C PRO A 54 3.77 -6.39 5.68
N LEU A 55 3.67 -5.60 4.62
CA LEU A 55 2.63 -4.58 4.44
C LEU A 55 1.78 -4.88 3.20
N VAL A 56 0.49 -5.05 3.40
CA VAL A 56 -0.50 -5.19 2.33
C VAL A 56 -1.17 -3.85 2.07
N LEU A 57 -1.23 -3.47 0.80
CA LEU A 57 -1.97 -2.28 0.33
C LEU A 57 -3.04 -2.74 -0.65
N ALA A 58 -4.31 -2.47 -0.35
CA ALA A 58 -5.43 -2.89 -1.19
C ALA A 58 -6.31 -1.71 -1.60
N ALA A 59 -6.57 -1.56 -2.90
CA ALA A 59 -7.34 -0.43 -3.42
C ALA A 59 -8.81 -0.42 -2.97
N ASP A 60 -9.43 -1.59 -2.78
CA ASP A 60 -10.91 -1.72 -2.74
C ASP A 60 -11.54 -1.66 -1.35
N GLY A 61 -10.77 -1.32 -0.30
CA GLY A 61 -11.29 -1.37 1.07
C GLY A 61 -11.64 -2.78 1.57
N ARG A 62 -11.29 -3.83 0.81
CA ARG A 62 -11.67 -5.23 1.08
C ARG A 62 -10.48 -6.16 0.91
N LEU A 63 -10.45 -7.22 1.71
CA LEU A 63 -9.52 -8.33 1.56
C LEU A 63 -10.23 -9.48 0.84
N THR A 64 -9.56 -10.09 -0.13
CA THR A 64 -10.00 -11.38 -0.68
C THR A 64 -9.71 -12.48 0.33
N ASP A 65 -10.38 -13.63 0.20
CA ASP A 65 -10.11 -14.78 1.09
C ASP A 65 -8.66 -15.26 0.97
N THR A 66 -8.10 -15.27 -0.25
CA THR A 66 -6.69 -15.60 -0.49
C THR A 66 -5.74 -14.67 0.27
N LEU A 67 -5.99 -13.35 0.21
CA LEU A 67 -5.14 -12.36 0.86
C LEU A 67 -5.31 -12.39 2.38
N THR A 68 -6.54 -12.63 2.85
CA THR A 68 -6.84 -12.84 4.28
C THR A 68 -6.05 -14.04 4.81
N LEU A 69 -6.10 -15.20 4.12
CA LEU A 69 -5.34 -16.38 4.50
C LEU A 69 -3.83 -16.13 4.50
N ARG A 70 -3.32 -15.39 3.50
CA ARG A 70 -1.91 -15.02 3.43
C ARG A 70 -1.50 -14.15 4.62
N LEU A 71 -2.27 -13.12 4.95
CA LEU A 71 -2.04 -12.25 6.10
C LEU A 71 -2.07 -13.03 7.42
N LEU A 72 -3.06 -13.91 7.59
CA LEU A 72 -3.15 -14.74 8.79
C LEU A 72 -1.96 -15.68 8.90
N HIS A 73 -1.51 -16.30 7.80
CA HIS A 73 -0.30 -17.12 7.81
C HIS A 73 0.94 -16.32 8.27
N LEU A 74 1.08 -15.07 7.83
CA LEU A 74 2.14 -14.17 8.30
C LEU A 74 1.97 -13.78 9.79
N ALA A 75 0.73 -13.77 10.29
CA ALA A 75 0.35 -13.36 11.64
C ALA A 75 0.11 -14.52 12.63
N ARG A 76 0.74 -15.69 12.44
CA ARG A 76 0.63 -16.91 13.30
C ARG A 76 -0.63 -17.76 13.09
N GLY A 77 -1.36 -17.55 12.01
CA GLY A 77 -2.52 -18.36 11.61
C GLY A 77 -3.75 -18.10 12.48
N ARG A 78 -4.41 -19.16 12.94
CA ARG A 78 -5.65 -19.08 13.72
C ARG A 78 -5.45 -18.48 15.13
N GLY A 79 -4.27 -18.64 15.71
CA GLY A 79 -3.93 -18.04 17.00
C GLY A 79 -3.62 -16.54 16.94
N SER A 80 -3.92 -15.86 15.84
CA SER A 80 -3.62 -14.44 15.68
C SER A 80 -4.60 -13.57 16.48
N ARG A 81 -4.08 -12.59 17.21
CA ARG A 81 -4.85 -11.47 17.74
C ARG A 81 -4.83 -10.34 16.72
N VAL A 82 -5.98 -10.01 16.14
CA VAL A 82 -6.10 -9.03 15.06
C VAL A 82 -6.63 -7.70 15.61
N VAL A 83 -5.95 -6.61 15.30
CA VAL A 83 -6.44 -5.26 15.61
C VAL A 83 -6.95 -4.63 14.33
N VAL A 84 -8.23 -4.23 14.33
CA VAL A 84 -8.88 -3.57 13.22
C VAL A 84 -9.12 -2.11 13.58
N VAL A 85 -8.48 -1.20 12.86
CA VAL A 85 -8.69 0.24 12.96
C VAL A 85 -9.59 0.69 11.81
N GLY A 86 -10.64 1.43 12.12
CA GLY A 86 -11.50 2.07 11.11
C GLY A 86 -12.07 3.39 11.60
N GLY A 87 -12.81 4.13 10.76
CA GLY A 87 -13.51 5.36 11.18
C GLY A 87 -13.17 6.64 10.42
N MET A 88 -12.37 6.57 9.35
CA MET A 88 -11.94 7.73 8.53
C MET A 88 -13.05 8.38 7.69
N GLU A 89 -14.33 8.10 7.93
CA GLU A 89 -15.46 8.70 7.20
C GLU A 89 -16.59 9.02 8.18
N VAL A 90 -17.10 7.98 8.84
CA VAL A 90 -18.17 8.06 9.85
C VAL A 90 -17.92 6.95 10.88
N ALA A 91 -18.34 7.17 12.13
CA ALA A 91 -18.12 6.29 13.29
C ALA A 91 -18.19 4.79 12.96
N PHE A 92 -17.21 4.02 13.46
CA PHE A 92 -16.98 2.58 13.26
C PHE A 92 -17.81 1.95 12.12
N SER A 93 -17.41 2.31 10.90
CA SER A 93 -18.23 2.12 9.71
C SER A 93 -18.58 0.64 9.47
N PRO A 94 -19.71 0.33 8.80
CA PRO A 94 -20.07 -1.03 8.39
C PRO A 94 -18.92 -1.86 7.77
N PRO A 95 -17.97 -1.28 7.01
CA PRO A 95 -16.74 -1.94 6.56
C PRO A 95 -15.89 -2.59 7.66
N ALA A 96 -15.62 -1.92 8.78
CA ALA A 96 -14.79 -2.48 9.85
C ALA A 96 -15.50 -3.67 10.53
N ARG A 97 -16.82 -3.59 10.71
CA ARG A 97 -17.64 -4.72 11.21
C ARG A 97 -17.72 -5.87 10.21
N HIS A 98 -17.78 -5.55 8.92
CA HIS A 98 -17.75 -6.58 7.87
C HIS A 98 -16.42 -7.31 7.85
N LEU A 99 -15.31 -6.58 7.95
CA LEU A 99 -13.97 -7.14 8.05
C LEU A 99 -13.80 -8.02 9.30
N ALA A 100 -14.24 -7.55 10.47
CA ALA A 100 -14.21 -8.35 11.69
C ALA A 100 -15.00 -9.67 11.54
N ARG A 101 -16.19 -9.62 10.94
CA ARG A 101 -16.97 -10.83 10.64
C ARG A 101 -16.26 -11.76 9.64
N GLN A 102 -15.60 -11.19 8.63
CA GLN A 102 -14.82 -11.96 7.67
C GLN A 102 -13.67 -12.69 8.37
N LEU A 103 -12.91 -12.00 9.22
CA LEU A 103 -11.79 -12.57 9.98
C LEU A 103 -12.23 -13.65 10.96
N ALA A 104 -13.38 -13.46 11.64
CA ALA A 104 -13.93 -14.45 12.55
C ALA A 104 -14.19 -15.81 11.87
N ARG A 105 -14.55 -15.82 10.58
CA ARG A 105 -14.75 -17.06 9.80
C ARG A 105 -13.47 -17.87 9.62
N PHE A 106 -12.30 -17.26 9.79
CA PHE A 106 -11.00 -17.93 9.72
C PHE A 106 -10.51 -18.43 11.08
N GLY A 107 -11.27 -18.21 12.16
CA GLY A 107 -10.97 -18.74 13.49
C GLY A 107 -9.83 -18.01 14.20
N VAL A 108 -9.72 -16.69 14.01
CA VAL A 108 -8.77 -15.84 14.75
C VAL A 108 -9.10 -15.83 16.26
N GLU A 109 -8.07 -15.81 17.11
CA GLU A 109 -8.24 -15.89 18.57
C GLU A 109 -9.01 -14.70 19.16
N LYS A 110 -8.64 -13.48 18.74
CA LYS A 110 -9.22 -12.24 19.25
C LYS A 110 -9.25 -11.20 18.14
N ILE A 111 -10.33 -10.41 18.10
CA ILE A 111 -10.44 -9.23 17.25
C ILE A 111 -10.68 -8.02 18.15
N SER A 112 -9.74 -7.07 18.13
CA SER A 112 -9.88 -5.78 18.80
C SER A 112 -10.26 -4.72 17.77
N ALA A 113 -11.32 -3.98 18.04
CA ALA A 113 -11.87 -2.96 17.16
C ALA A 113 -11.58 -1.57 17.71
N LEU A 114 -10.82 -0.75 16.96
CA LEU A 114 -10.48 0.62 17.35
C LEU A 114 -11.04 1.62 16.34
N ALA A 115 -11.71 2.66 16.83
CA ALA A 115 -12.17 3.74 15.97
C ALA A 115 -11.09 4.83 15.83
N LEU A 116 -10.97 5.45 14.67
CA LEU A 116 -10.23 6.69 14.44
C LEU A 116 -11.18 7.62 13.72
N VAL A 117 -11.98 8.37 14.49
CA VAL A 117 -13.08 9.19 13.96
C VAL A 117 -12.76 10.67 14.13
N THR A 118 -12.10 11.01 15.24
CA THR A 118 -11.75 12.37 15.63
C THR A 118 -10.25 12.49 15.82
N ARG A 119 -9.73 13.72 15.72
CA ARG A 119 -8.32 13.98 16.00
C ARG A 119 -7.96 13.59 17.44
N ALA A 120 -8.87 13.82 18.39
CA ALA A 120 -8.71 13.40 19.79
C ALA A 120 -8.50 11.88 19.94
N ASP A 121 -9.14 11.05 19.10
CA ASP A 121 -8.88 9.61 19.10
C ASP A 121 -7.42 9.31 18.71
N ALA A 122 -6.90 10.00 17.69
CA ALA A 122 -5.53 9.82 17.19
C ALA A 122 -4.46 10.29 18.20
N GLU A 123 -4.80 11.29 19.02
CA GLU A 123 -3.91 11.89 20.02
C GLU A 123 -3.86 11.13 21.36
N ASP A 124 -4.73 10.13 21.59
CA ASP A 124 -4.67 9.30 22.81
C ASP A 124 -3.69 8.12 22.63
N PRO A 125 -2.47 8.17 23.20
CA PRO A 125 -1.47 7.12 22.97
C PRO A 125 -1.87 5.78 23.58
N ARG A 126 -2.62 5.79 24.70
CA ARG A 126 -3.01 4.57 25.43
C ARG A 126 -3.92 3.69 24.59
N ARG A 127 -4.69 4.31 23.70
CA ARG A 127 -5.56 3.61 22.75
C ARG A 127 -4.76 2.78 21.75
N TRP A 128 -3.57 3.23 21.40
CA TRP A 128 -2.76 2.67 20.32
C TRP A 128 -1.71 1.66 20.79
N ASP A 129 -1.53 1.48 22.10
CA ASP A 129 -0.72 0.40 22.67
C ASP A 129 -1.21 -0.98 22.20
N LEU A 130 -2.52 -1.13 21.96
CA LEU A 130 -3.12 -2.34 21.41
C LEU A 130 -2.54 -2.74 20.05
N LEU A 131 -2.06 -1.79 19.23
CA LEU A 131 -1.41 -2.09 17.94
C LEU A 131 -0.14 -2.93 18.15
N LEU A 132 0.57 -2.72 19.26
CA LEU A 132 1.79 -3.44 19.62
C LEU A 132 1.50 -4.80 20.25
N GLU A 133 0.30 -5.01 20.77
CA GLU A 133 -0.16 -6.29 21.32
C GLU A 133 -0.71 -7.24 20.25
N GLY A 134 -1.14 -6.70 19.10
CA GLY A 134 -1.66 -7.49 18.00
C GLY A 134 -0.60 -8.32 17.27
N ASP A 135 -1.02 -9.45 16.71
CA ASP A 135 -0.22 -10.24 15.77
C ASP A 135 -0.46 -9.81 14.31
N LEU A 136 -1.54 -9.05 14.04
CA LEU A 136 -1.90 -8.45 12.75
C LEU A 136 -2.63 -7.13 12.98
N VAL A 137 -2.27 -6.09 12.22
CA VAL A 137 -3.00 -4.81 12.20
C VAL A 137 -3.67 -4.60 10.85
N ILE A 138 -4.95 -4.26 10.84
CA ILE A 138 -5.67 -3.90 9.62
C ILE A 138 -6.29 -2.51 9.80
N VAL A 139 -5.97 -1.60 8.88
CA VAL A 139 -6.52 -0.25 8.87
C VAL A 139 -7.40 -0.08 7.63
N ALA A 140 -8.65 0.31 7.83
CA ALA A 140 -9.62 0.48 6.75
C ALA A 140 -10.22 1.89 6.75
N GLY A 141 -10.24 2.53 5.57
CA GLY A 141 -10.88 3.81 5.33
C GLY A 141 -10.91 4.11 3.83
N GLN A 142 -11.92 4.84 3.35
CA GLN A 142 -12.04 5.22 1.93
C GLN A 142 -11.62 6.66 1.66
N ASP A 143 -11.57 7.52 2.69
CA ASP A 143 -11.21 8.93 2.59
C ASP A 143 -9.76 9.19 3.09
N PRO A 144 -8.79 9.31 2.17
CA PRO A 144 -7.43 9.68 2.52
C PRO A 144 -7.28 11.08 3.10
N GLU A 145 -8.09 12.07 2.73
CA GLU A 145 -7.93 13.42 3.26
C GLU A 145 -8.28 13.45 4.74
N GLN A 146 -9.42 12.85 5.08
CA GLN A 146 -9.82 12.67 6.47
C GLN A 146 -8.80 11.80 7.21
N GLY A 147 -8.31 10.72 6.62
CA GLY A 147 -7.27 9.88 7.24
C GLY A 147 -5.93 10.59 7.44
N SER A 148 -5.54 11.49 6.53
CA SER A 148 -4.38 12.38 6.67
C SER A 148 -4.62 13.36 7.81
N TYR A 149 -5.75 14.06 7.83
CA TYR A 149 -6.12 15.02 8.88
C TYR A 149 -6.12 14.37 10.27
N LEU A 150 -6.69 13.17 10.38
CA LEU A 150 -6.78 12.45 11.64
C LEU A 150 -5.44 11.88 12.09
N GLY A 151 -4.69 11.25 11.18
CA GLY A 151 -3.56 10.39 11.54
C GLY A 151 -2.17 11.00 11.35
N ALA A 152 -1.98 11.95 10.43
CA ALA A 152 -0.66 12.50 10.16
C ALA A 152 -0.07 13.17 11.42
N ASP A 153 1.21 12.90 11.69
CA ASP A 153 1.96 13.46 12.82
C ASP A 153 1.29 13.27 14.19
N SER A 154 0.54 12.17 14.35
CA SER A 154 -0.15 11.83 15.60
C SER A 154 0.49 10.63 16.31
N PRO A 155 0.18 10.42 17.60
CA PRO A 155 0.48 9.19 18.33
C PRO A 155 -0.02 7.93 17.61
N PHE A 156 -1.17 7.97 16.92
CA PHE A 156 -1.64 6.87 16.08
C PHE A 156 -0.63 6.48 14.99
N ALA A 157 -0.18 7.43 14.16
CA ALA A 157 0.80 7.13 13.10
C ALA A 157 2.15 6.68 13.66
N THR A 158 2.55 7.22 14.81
CA THR A 158 3.75 6.81 15.54
C THR A 158 3.63 5.35 16.00
N ALA A 159 2.50 4.97 16.61
CA ALA A 159 2.24 3.61 17.06
C ALA A 159 2.13 2.62 15.89
N LEU A 160 1.50 3.02 14.78
CA LEU A 160 1.42 2.21 13.56
C LEU A 160 2.82 1.97 12.98
N THR A 161 3.65 3.00 12.90
CA THR A 161 5.04 2.87 12.47
C THR A 161 5.85 1.98 13.41
N ALA A 162 5.66 2.11 14.72
CA ALA A 162 6.34 1.27 15.71
C ALA A 162 5.92 -0.20 15.60
N ALA A 163 4.62 -0.48 15.43
CA ALA A 163 4.11 -1.83 15.24
C ALA A 163 4.66 -2.45 13.94
N HIS A 164 4.64 -1.70 12.84
CA HIS A 164 5.24 -2.14 11.58
C HIS A 164 6.72 -2.43 11.78
N ARG A 165 7.48 -1.53 12.42
CA ARG A 165 8.92 -1.72 12.67
C ARG A 165 9.26 -2.93 13.55
N ARG A 166 8.33 -3.36 14.40
CA ARG A 166 8.47 -4.59 15.20
C ARG A 166 8.26 -5.87 14.41
N GLY A 167 7.96 -5.79 13.12
CA GLY A 167 7.70 -6.96 12.28
C GLY A 167 6.23 -7.37 12.24
N ILE A 168 5.31 -6.61 12.84
CA ILE A 168 3.87 -6.94 12.83
C ILE A 168 3.34 -6.77 11.40
N PRO A 169 2.78 -7.83 10.77
CA PRO A 169 2.16 -7.72 9.47
C PRO A 169 0.99 -6.72 9.50
N MET A 170 0.83 -5.98 8.41
CA MET A 170 -0.21 -4.95 8.30
C MET A 170 -0.98 -5.05 7.00
N ALA A 171 -2.24 -4.60 7.01
CA ALA A 171 -3.00 -4.35 5.80
C ALA A 171 -3.69 -2.99 5.86
N LEU A 172 -3.51 -2.18 4.83
CA LEU A 172 -4.18 -0.89 4.67
C LEU A 172 -5.12 -0.99 3.47
N LEU A 173 -6.39 -0.66 3.69
CA LEU A 173 -7.46 -0.93 2.74
C LEU A 173 -8.16 0.37 2.32
N GLY A 174 -8.37 0.56 1.02
CA GLY A 174 -9.06 1.73 0.47
C GLY A 174 -8.15 2.96 0.44
N GLY A 175 -8.70 4.11 0.82
CA GLY A 175 -7.95 5.34 1.10
C GLY A 175 -6.86 5.18 2.17
N ALA A 176 -7.01 4.25 3.13
CA ALA A 176 -5.90 3.98 4.06
C ALA A 176 -4.64 3.47 3.35
N ALA A 177 -4.78 2.81 2.19
CA ALA A 177 -3.63 2.32 1.43
C ALA A 177 -2.78 3.45 0.84
N THR A 178 -3.40 4.56 0.44
CA THR A 178 -2.66 5.72 -0.10
C THR A 178 -1.90 6.46 0.99
N LEU A 179 -2.38 6.38 2.24
CA LEU A 179 -1.74 6.97 3.42
C LEU A 179 -0.50 6.20 3.90
N ALA A 180 -0.18 5.02 3.35
CA ALA A 180 1.07 4.34 3.71
C ALA A 180 2.32 5.14 3.31
N GLY A 181 2.22 5.95 2.26
CA GLY A 181 3.32 6.77 1.75
C GLY A 181 3.73 7.90 2.68
N GLY A 182 4.76 8.65 2.29
CA GLY A 182 5.13 9.90 2.97
C GLY A 182 4.32 11.09 2.48
N TRP A 183 3.72 10.99 1.28
CA TRP A 183 3.03 12.09 0.62
C TRP A 183 1.94 11.57 -0.32
N LEU A 184 0.83 12.28 -0.34
CA LEU A 184 -0.25 12.11 -1.30
C LEU A 184 -0.82 13.48 -1.70
N ARG A 185 -1.56 13.50 -2.80
CA ARG A 185 -2.25 14.70 -3.27
C ARG A 185 -3.74 14.59 -2.98
N GLY A 186 -4.30 15.65 -2.39
CA GLY A 186 -5.73 15.79 -2.16
C GLY A 186 -6.51 15.99 -3.46
N ALA A 187 -7.83 15.89 -3.36
CA ALA A 187 -8.79 16.10 -4.43
C ALA A 187 -8.71 17.52 -5.02
N GLU A 188 -8.43 18.53 -4.20
CA GLU A 188 -8.25 19.93 -4.64
C GLU A 188 -6.81 20.25 -5.04
N GLY A 189 -5.94 19.23 -5.05
CA GLY A 189 -4.55 19.34 -5.46
C GLY A 189 -3.58 19.78 -4.37
N GLN A 190 -4.07 19.97 -3.14
CA GLN A 190 -3.24 20.25 -1.97
C GLN A 190 -2.33 19.06 -1.63
N ALA A 191 -1.12 19.36 -1.13
CA ALA A 191 -0.20 18.35 -0.63
C ALA A 191 -0.65 17.88 0.76
N LEU A 192 -0.77 16.57 0.95
CA LEU A 192 -1.14 15.95 2.22
C LEU A 192 -0.03 15.02 2.70
N SER A 193 0.03 14.83 4.02
CA SER A 193 1.02 13.97 4.67
C SER A 193 0.42 12.58 4.88
N GLY A 194 1.17 11.54 4.53
CA GLY A 194 0.77 10.16 4.88
C GLY A 194 1.16 9.80 6.31
N TRP A 195 1.10 8.52 6.64
CA TRP A 195 1.52 7.97 7.93
C TRP A 195 2.96 7.45 7.93
N HIS A 196 3.70 7.64 6.82
CA HIS A 196 5.15 7.38 6.74
C HIS A 196 5.58 5.93 7.03
N LEU A 197 4.71 4.95 6.74
CA LEU A 197 5.09 3.53 6.75
C LEU A 197 6.07 3.21 5.61
N LEU A 198 5.90 3.89 4.49
CA LEU A 198 6.74 3.89 3.30
C LEU A 198 7.12 5.34 2.95
N PRO A 199 8.01 5.98 3.73
CA PRO A 199 8.24 7.42 3.65
C PRO A 199 8.80 7.90 2.30
N GLN A 200 9.45 7.00 1.55
CA GLN A 200 9.98 7.29 0.21
C GLN A 200 8.97 7.04 -0.92
N TRP A 201 7.73 6.67 -0.59
CA TRP A 201 6.70 6.32 -1.55
C TRP A 201 5.59 7.37 -1.58
N THR A 202 5.06 7.63 -2.78
CA THR A 202 3.72 8.17 -2.96
C THR A 202 2.83 7.10 -3.54
N ILE A 203 1.61 6.99 -3.03
CA ILE A 203 0.68 5.91 -3.38
C ILE A 203 -0.64 6.54 -3.76
N ALA A 204 -1.19 6.14 -4.89
CA ALA A 204 -2.49 6.58 -5.38
C ALA A 204 -3.34 5.39 -5.82
N SER A 205 -4.65 5.57 -5.73
CA SER A 205 -5.67 4.59 -6.10
C SER A 205 -6.89 5.32 -6.65
N PRO A 206 -7.57 4.81 -7.69
CA PRO A 206 -8.80 5.40 -8.19
C PRO A 206 -9.95 5.30 -7.18
N ALA A 207 -9.86 4.38 -6.21
CA ALA A 207 -10.83 4.29 -5.11
C ALA A 207 -10.76 5.51 -4.17
N SER A 208 -9.63 6.21 -4.17
CA SER A 208 -9.31 7.30 -3.26
C SER A 208 -9.53 8.66 -3.95
N HIS A 209 -10.79 9.05 -4.18
CA HIS A 209 -11.23 10.32 -4.82
C HIS A 209 -11.46 10.30 -6.34
N GLY A 210 -11.59 9.14 -6.99
CA GLY A 210 -11.80 9.11 -8.45
C GLY A 210 -10.64 9.71 -9.25
N TYR A 211 -9.47 9.84 -8.60
CA TYR A 211 -8.23 10.28 -9.22
C TYR A 211 -7.98 9.44 -10.45
N ARG A 212 -7.61 10.08 -11.55
CA ARG A 212 -7.22 9.37 -12.77
C ARG A 212 -5.72 9.15 -12.73
N PHE A 213 -5.29 8.01 -13.26
CA PHE A 213 -3.88 7.63 -13.37
C PHE A 213 -3.00 8.75 -13.93
N LEU A 214 -3.49 9.46 -14.94
CA LEU A 214 -2.72 10.51 -15.60
C LEU A 214 -2.67 11.82 -14.84
N THR A 215 -3.74 12.15 -14.10
CA THR A 215 -3.70 13.27 -13.15
C THR A 215 -2.61 12.99 -12.12
N TRP A 216 -2.60 11.79 -11.54
CA TRP A 216 -1.55 11.38 -10.62
C TRP A 216 -0.15 11.46 -11.24
N LEU A 217 0.05 10.95 -12.46
CA LEU A 217 1.35 11.06 -13.16
C LEU A 217 1.77 12.52 -13.39
N ALA A 218 0.84 13.39 -13.77
CA ALA A 218 1.10 14.82 -13.98
C ALA A 218 1.49 15.54 -12.68
N ASP A 219 1.14 14.98 -11.53
CA ASP A 219 1.41 15.54 -10.21
C ASP A 219 2.72 15.06 -9.60
N LEU A 220 3.29 13.95 -10.07
CA LEU A 220 4.57 13.42 -9.61
C LEU A 220 5.76 14.40 -9.67
N PRO A 221 5.86 15.34 -10.64
CA PRO A 221 6.92 16.35 -10.64
C PRO A 221 6.85 17.30 -9.42
N GLN A 222 5.65 17.51 -8.87
CA GLN A 222 5.42 18.36 -7.68
C GLN A 222 5.70 17.61 -6.37
N ALA A 223 5.83 16.28 -6.42
CA ALA A 223 6.05 15.49 -5.22
C ALA A 223 7.44 15.80 -4.61
N PRO A 224 7.58 15.78 -3.26
CA PRO A 224 8.84 16.06 -2.58
C PRO A 224 10.03 15.23 -3.12
N ARG A 225 11.21 15.86 -3.25
CA ARG A 225 12.42 15.20 -3.78
C ARG A 225 12.87 13.97 -3.00
N ALA A 226 12.53 13.91 -1.71
CA ALA A 226 12.79 12.75 -0.85
C ALA A 226 12.06 11.48 -1.29
N LEU A 227 10.96 11.60 -2.06
CA LEU A 227 10.27 10.45 -2.62
C LEU A 227 11.06 9.84 -3.76
N ARG A 228 11.14 8.52 -3.75
CA ARG A 228 11.87 7.68 -4.71
C ARG A 228 10.94 6.84 -5.57
N TRP A 229 9.75 6.51 -5.07
CA TRP A 229 8.82 5.59 -5.74
C TRP A 229 7.42 6.18 -5.80
N GLY A 230 6.78 6.01 -6.95
CA GLY A 230 5.35 6.20 -7.14
C GLY A 230 4.68 4.85 -7.32
N LEU A 231 3.56 4.64 -6.65
CA LEU A 231 2.75 3.44 -6.78
C LEU A 231 1.32 3.83 -7.17
N TRP A 232 0.87 3.31 -8.30
CA TRP A 232 -0.54 3.30 -8.67
C TRP A 232 -1.16 1.94 -8.37
N LEU A 233 -2.26 1.93 -7.63
CA LEU A 233 -3.02 0.73 -7.26
C LEU A 233 -4.39 0.74 -7.92
N GLU A 234 -4.58 -0.06 -8.97
CA GLU A 234 -5.90 -0.19 -9.61
C GLU A 234 -6.94 -0.87 -8.73
N LYS A 235 -8.21 -0.56 -9.00
CA LYS A 235 -9.36 -1.18 -8.35
C LYS A 235 -9.33 -2.71 -8.53
N GLY A 236 -9.48 -3.44 -7.44
CA GLY A 236 -9.42 -4.90 -7.36
C GLY A 236 -8.01 -5.46 -7.29
N THR A 237 -7.01 -4.60 -7.15
CA THR A 237 -5.61 -4.97 -6.95
C THR A 237 -5.25 -4.79 -5.48
N ALA A 238 -4.49 -5.74 -4.95
CA ALA A 238 -3.75 -5.57 -3.72
C ALA A 238 -2.29 -5.92 -3.96
N ILE A 239 -1.39 -5.31 -3.21
CA ILE A 239 0.03 -5.68 -3.23
C ILE A 239 0.48 -6.02 -1.82
N LEU A 240 1.34 -7.02 -1.71
CA LEU A 240 2.11 -7.35 -0.53
C LEU A 240 3.53 -6.82 -0.75
N ILE A 241 4.00 -6.00 0.18
CA ILE A 241 5.36 -5.49 0.24
C ILE A 241 6.01 -6.15 1.45
N GLY A 242 7.11 -6.86 1.25
CA GLY A 242 7.85 -7.53 2.32
C GLY A 242 9.16 -8.08 1.77
N ASP A 243 10.16 -8.30 2.61
CA ASP A 243 11.41 -9.00 2.26
C ASP A 243 12.08 -8.60 0.94
N GLY A 244 12.06 -7.31 0.59
CA GLY A 244 12.63 -6.80 -0.66
C GLY A 244 11.88 -7.25 -1.94
N TYR A 245 10.63 -7.67 -1.81
CA TYR A 245 9.75 -7.97 -2.93
C TYR A 245 8.41 -7.24 -2.82
N VAL A 246 7.77 -7.08 -3.98
CA VAL A 246 6.37 -6.72 -4.14
C VAL A 246 5.68 -7.86 -4.85
N GLU A 247 4.57 -8.34 -4.31
CA GLU A 247 3.74 -9.35 -4.94
C GLU A 247 2.33 -8.80 -5.13
N ALA A 248 1.79 -8.89 -6.34
CA ALA A 248 0.42 -8.47 -6.63
C ALA A 248 -0.59 -9.61 -6.45
N TYR A 249 -1.78 -9.24 -6.01
CA TYR A 249 -2.94 -10.09 -5.79
C TYR A 249 -4.18 -9.47 -6.45
N GLY A 250 -5.11 -10.31 -6.89
CA GLY A 250 -6.37 -9.87 -7.49
C GLY A 250 -6.23 -9.56 -8.98
N LYS A 251 -6.77 -8.42 -9.42
CA LYS A 251 -6.71 -8.01 -10.82
C LYS A 251 -5.30 -7.49 -11.18
N PRO A 252 -4.85 -7.65 -12.43
CA PRO A 252 -3.69 -6.93 -12.92
C PRO A 252 -3.97 -5.42 -12.90
N GLY A 253 -3.01 -4.63 -12.40
CA GLY A 253 -3.17 -3.17 -12.39
C GLY A 253 -2.34 -2.39 -11.37
N GLY A 254 -1.34 -2.98 -10.73
CA GLY A 254 -0.35 -2.21 -9.98
C GLY A 254 0.73 -1.66 -10.91
N LEU A 255 1.08 -0.37 -10.80
CA LEU A 255 2.23 0.20 -11.50
C LEU A 255 3.19 0.85 -10.51
N VAL A 256 4.44 0.42 -10.50
CA VAL A 256 5.52 1.06 -9.74
C VAL A 256 6.36 1.92 -10.68
N VAL A 257 6.59 3.17 -10.31
CA VAL A 257 7.37 4.16 -11.07
C VAL A 257 8.55 4.64 -10.22
N PRO A 258 9.80 4.52 -10.70
CA PRO A 258 10.95 5.17 -10.08
C PRO A 258 10.91 6.69 -10.34
N LEU A 259 10.73 7.49 -9.29
CA LEU A 259 10.55 8.93 -9.40
C LEU A 259 11.85 9.67 -9.75
N THR A 260 13.01 9.10 -9.43
CA THR A 260 14.31 9.68 -9.77
C THR A 260 14.47 9.78 -11.29
N GLN A 261 14.20 8.69 -11.99
CA GLN A 261 14.24 8.63 -13.45
C GLN A 261 13.12 9.46 -14.08
N PHE A 262 11.91 9.37 -13.53
CA PHE A 262 10.78 10.14 -14.03
C PHE A 262 11.04 11.65 -14.02
N ARG A 263 11.74 12.18 -13.01
CA ARG A 263 12.08 13.62 -12.93
C ARG A 263 13.17 14.03 -13.91
N SER A 264 14.14 13.18 -14.19
CA SER A 264 15.25 13.50 -15.11
C SER A 264 14.85 13.39 -16.58
N GLU A 265 13.99 12.44 -16.91
CA GLU A 265 13.67 12.08 -18.30
C GLU A 265 12.23 12.47 -18.71
N GLY A 266 11.39 12.84 -17.74
CA GLY A 266 9.99 13.19 -17.96
C GLY A 266 9.11 12.00 -18.35
N LEU A 267 7.90 12.30 -18.83
CA LEU A 267 6.92 11.29 -19.26
C LEU A 267 7.36 10.48 -20.49
N ALA A 268 8.24 11.06 -21.32
CA ALA A 268 8.69 10.43 -22.57
C ALA A 268 9.44 9.11 -22.35
N VAL A 269 10.01 8.89 -21.16
CA VAL A 269 10.80 7.70 -20.81
C VAL A 269 10.28 7.06 -19.52
N LEU A 270 8.95 7.07 -19.30
CA LEU A 270 8.35 6.43 -18.13
C LEU A 270 8.66 4.92 -18.10
N GLN A 271 9.69 4.52 -17.36
CA GLN A 271 9.99 3.13 -17.07
C GLN A 271 9.21 2.70 -15.83
N GLY A 272 8.05 2.09 -16.05
CA GLY A 272 7.23 1.53 -14.98
C GLY A 272 7.29 0.02 -14.92
N HIS A 273 7.23 -0.54 -13.71
CA HIS A 273 7.06 -1.97 -13.49
C HIS A 273 5.57 -2.27 -13.29
N LEU A 274 4.97 -2.93 -14.30
CA LEU A 274 3.61 -3.46 -14.19
C LEU A 274 3.63 -4.70 -13.31
N LEU A 275 2.85 -4.67 -12.23
CA LEU A 275 2.73 -5.78 -11.29
C LEU A 275 1.63 -6.74 -11.77
N LEU A 276 2.01 -7.99 -11.97
CA LEU A 276 1.13 -9.06 -12.41
C LEU A 276 0.85 -10.02 -11.25
N PRO A 277 -0.40 -10.48 -11.07
CA PRO A 277 -0.72 -11.43 -10.01
C PRO A 277 0.13 -12.71 -10.09
N GLY A 278 0.67 -13.13 -8.94
CA GLY A 278 1.50 -14.34 -8.83
C GLY A 278 2.92 -14.22 -9.42
N VAL A 279 3.33 -13.04 -9.88
CA VAL A 279 4.70 -12.78 -10.32
C VAL A 279 5.37 -11.85 -9.30
N PRO A 280 6.17 -12.38 -8.35
CA PRO A 280 6.86 -11.55 -7.39
C PRO A 280 7.90 -10.69 -8.12
N TRP A 281 7.82 -9.38 -7.91
CA TRP A 281 8.82 -8.44 -8.37
C TRP A 281 9.78 -8.14 -7.22
N ARG A 282 11.04 -8.55 -7.36
CA ARG A 282 12.08 -8.17 -6.41
C ARG A 282 12.59 -6.79 -6.77
N PHE A 283 12.54 -5.87 -5.82
CA PHE A 283 13.17 -4.57 -5.96
C PHE A 283 14.21 -4.45 -4.85
N ARG A 284 15.40 -3.99 -5.21
CA ARG A 284 16.36 -3.54 -4.21
C ARG A 284 15.99 -2.09 -3.90
N PRO A 285 15.38 -1.79 -2.73
CA PRO A 285 15.35 -0.40 -2.28
C PRO A 285 16.77 0.16 -2.36
N PRO A 286 16.94 1.43 -2.77
CA PRO A 286 18.23 2.09 -2.64
C PRO A 286 18.64 1.96 -1.18
N VAL A 287 19.85 1.44 -0.96
CA VAL A 287 20.44 1.40 0.39
C VAL A 287 20.35 2.84 0.92
N PRO A 288 19.72 3.08 2.08
CA PRO A 288 19.74 4.43 2.65
C PRO A 288 21.21 4.83 2.70
N GLU A 289 21.57 5.88 1.97
CA GLU A 289 22.90 6.46 2.05
C GLU A 289 23.13 6.67 3.54
N GLY A 290 24.14 6.00 4.08
CA GLY A 290 24.49 6.18 5.49
C GLY A 290 24.68 7.68 5.75
N PRO A 291 24.59 8.12 7.02
CA PRO A 291 25.02 9.48 7.34
C PRO A 291 26.37 9.68 6.66
N ALA A 292 26.49 10.72 5.82
CA ALA A 292 27.68 10.93 5.02
C ALA A 292 28.89 10.92 5.97
N ASP A 293 29.63 9.82 5.99
CA ASP A 293 30.83 9.66 6.79
C ASP A 293 31.78 10.78 6.35
N GLY A 294 31.90 11.84 7.14
CA GLY A 294 32.72 12.97 6.73
C GLY A 294 32.66 14.25 7.55
N ALA A 295 31.65 14.49 8.37
CA ALA A 295 31.71 15.62 9.31
C ALA A 295 32.34 15.15 10.63
N ALA A 296 33.67 15.09 10.67
CA ALA A 296 34.39 15.03 11.93
C ALA A 296 33.97 16.26 12.77
N PRO A 297 33.58 16.10 14.05
CA PRO A 297 33.29 17.26 14.89
C PRO A 297 34.58 18.07 15.04
N GLU A 298 34.57 19.32 14.56
CA GLU A 298 35.59 20.30 14.96
C GLU A 298 35.52 20.42 16.49
N ARG A 299 36.64 20.12 17.14
CA ARG A 299 36.86 20.32 18.57
C ARG A 299 37.38 21.72 18.83
#